data_AF-A0A920NHJ0-F1
#
_entry.id   AF-A0A920NHJ0-F1
#
_cell.length_a   1.000
_cell.length_b   1.000
_cell.length_c   1.000
_cell.angle_alpha   90.00
_cell.angle_beta   90.00
_cell.angle_gamma   90.00
#
_symmetry.space_group_name_H-M   'P 1'
#
loop_
_entity.id
_entity.type
_entity.pdbx_description
1 polymer ?
#
loop_
_entity_poly.entity_id
_entity_poly.type
_entity_poly.pdbx_seq_one_letter_code
_entity_poly.pdbx_strand_id
1 'polypeptide(L)'
;MELHIGLNASDDAFYGETPEWIEMLSRHKLLNVEMESAAIFSIAHIRGLKAAMVCGVAGNLVTADVDYEGENTALVNAWEDAISIALEGIYRYEKQTNQE
;
A
#
# COMPACT_ATOMS: atom_id res chain seq x y z
N MET A 1 -6.00 15.33 0.35
CA MET A 1 -5.44 13.97 0.38
C MET A 1 -4.44 13.89 1.51
N GLU A 2 -4.66 12.95 2.43
CA GLU A 2 -3.75 12.64 3.53
C GLU A 2 -2.90 11.43 3.12
N LEU A 3 -1.60 11.48 3.39
CA LEU A 3 -0.65 10.42 3.03
C LEU A 3 -0.01 9.85 4.29
N HIS A 4 0.00 8.53 4.41
CA HIS A 4 0.69 7.81 5.46
C HIS A 4 1.87 7.05 4.85
N ILE A 5 3.09 7.42 5.24
CA ILE A 5 4.33 6.84 4.71
C ILE A 5 4.97 5.97 5.80
N GLY A 6 5.22 4.70 5.49
CA GLY A 6 5.78 3.75 6.43
C GLY A 6 5.86 2.35 5.84
N LEU A 7 6.03 1.37 6.72
CA LEU A 7 6.15 -0.04 6.35
C LEU A 7 4.76 -0.70 6.23
N ASN A 8 4.65 -1.67 5.34
CA ASN A 8 3.52 -2.59 5.26
C ASN A 8 3.95 -4.02 5.60
N ALA A 9 2.97 -4.89 5.80
CA ALA A 9 3.17 -6.34 5.71
C ALA A 9 2.65 -6.84 4.36
N SER A 10 3.35 -7.83 3.78
CA SER A 10 2.83 -8.63 2.67
C SER A 10 2.47 -10.01 3.21
N ASP A 11 1.26 -10.49 2.93
CA ASP A 11 0.78 -11.81 3.35
C ASP A 11 0.32 -12.65 2.16
N ASP A 12 0.52 -13.97 2.24
CA ASP A 12 0.13 -14.94 1.20
C ASP A 12 -1.27 -15.54 1.45
N ALA A 13 -1.80 -15.40 2.66
CA ALA A 13 -3.04 -16.05 3.09
C ALA A 13 -4.09 -15.04 3.54
N PHE A 14 -4.81 -14.43 2.60
CA PHE A 14 -5.87 -13.44 2.87
C PHE A 14 -6.89 -13.86 3.96
N TYR A 15 -7.24 -15.16 4.04
CA TYR A 15 -8.16 -15.69 5.07
C TYR A 15 -7.44 -16.32 6.29
N GLY A 16 -6.12 -16.20 6.35
CA GLY A 16 -5.25 -16.71 7.42
C GLY A 16 -4.88 -15.67 8.48
N GLU A 17 -5.28 -14.42 8.29
CA GLU A 17 -4.99 -13.32 9.20
C GLU A 17 -5.72 -13.51 10.55
N THR A 18 -4.96 -13.81 11.60
CA THR A 18 -5.50 -13.97 12.96
C THR A 18 -5.51 -12.65 13.73
N PRO A 19 -6.42 -12.46 14.72
CA PRO A 19 -6.42 -11.27 15.57
C PRO A 19 -5.07 -10.99 16.24
N GLU A 20 -4.39 -12.03 16.71
CA GLU A 20 -3.07 -11.93 17.35
C GLU A 20 -2.00 -11.43 16.38
N TRP A 21 -2.09 -11.84 15.11
CA TRP A 21 -1.20 -11.38 14.05
C TRP A 21 -1.47 -9.92 13.69
N ILE A 22 -2.73 -9.54 13.52
CA ILE A 22 -3.13 -8.14 13.28
C ILE A 22 -2.65 -7.23 14.43
N GLU A 23 -2.82 -7.65 15.68
CA GLU A 23 -2.32 -6.91 16.85
C GLU A 23 -0.79 -6.80 16.83
N MET A 24 -0.08 -7.88 16.46
CA MET A 24 1.36 -7.86 16.31
C MET A 24 1.80 -6.81 15.28
N LEU A 25 1.17 -6.77 14.10
CA LEU A 25 1.45 -5.77 13.07
C LEU A 25 1.19 -4.34 13.56
N SER A 26 0.03 -4.12 14.19
CA SER A 26 -0.34 -2.82 14.73
C SER A 26 0.66 -2.31 15.78
N ARG A 27 1.09 -3.18 16.71
CA ARG A 27 2.10 -2.85 17.73
C ARG A 27 3.47 -2.49 17.13
N HIS A 28 3.81 -3.07 15.98
CA HIS A 28 5.03 -2.76 15.25
C HIS A 28 4.88 -1.58 14.28
N LYS A 29 3.74 -0.88 14.30
CA LYS A 29 3.46 0.32 13.48
C LYS A 29 3.47 0.05 11.98
N LEU A 30 3.14 -1.17 11.57
CA LEU A 30 2.85 -1.44 10.15
C LEU A 30 1.54 -0.74 9.79
N LEU A 31 1.53 -0.07 8.63
CA LEU A 31 0.43 0.80 8.23
C LEU A 31 -0.70 0.05 7.51
N ASN A 32 -0.37 -1.01 6.79
CA ASN A 32 -1.32 -1.79 6.03
C ASN A 32 -0.82 -3.23 5.84
N VAL A 33 -1.73 -4.07 5.37
CA VAL A 33 -1.47 -5.41 4.86
C VAL A 33 -1.92 -5.47 3.40
N GLU A 34 -1.07 -6.02 2.55
CA GLU A 34 -1.34 -6.33 1.14
C GLU A 34 -0.59 -7.62 0.78
N MET A 35 -0.42 -7.97 -0.50
CA MET A 35 0.11 -9.30 -0.87
C MET A 35 1.33 -9.27 -1.79
N GLU A 36 1.75 -8.10 -2.31
CA GLU A 36 2.67 -8.03 -3.45
C GLU A 36 4.01 -7.36 -3.15
N SER A 37 4.05 -6.36 -2.26
CA SER A 37 5.16 -5.42 -2.21
C SER A 37 6.48 -6.05 -1.77
N ALA A 38 6.46 -6.97 -0.79
CA ALA A 38 7.66 -7.65 -0.32
C ALA A 38 8.34 -8.42 -1.46
N ALA A 39 7.56 -9.11 -2.30
CA ALA A 39 8.07 -9.84 -3.46
C ALA A 39 8.60 -8.88 -4.54
N ILE A 40 7.82 -7.86 -4.91
CA ILE A 40 8.20 -6.86 -5.92
C ILE A 40 9.48 -6.13 -5.52
N PHE A 41 9.58 -5.66 -4.27
CA PHE A 41 10.74 -4.93 -3.77
C PHE A 41 11.98 -5.82 -3.70
N SER A 42 11.82 -7.08 -3.29
CA SER A 42 12.92 -8.06 -3.29
C SER A 42 13.46 -8.29 -4.71
N ILE A 43 12.58 -8.51 -5.69
CA ILE A 43 12.97 -8.73 -7.08
C ILE A 43 13.60 -7.47 -7.67
N ALA A 44 13.01 -6.30 -7.44
CA ALA A 44 13.55 -5.04 -7.91
C ALA A 44 14.96 -4.80 -7.36
N HIS A 45 15.17 -5.04 -6.07
CA HIS A 45 16.48 -4.94 -5.44
C HIS A 45 17.50 -5.88 -6.09
N ILE A 46 17.16 -7.17 -6.25
CA ILE A 46 18.05 -8.18 -6.86
C ILE A 46 18.40 -7.81 -8.31
N ARG A 47 17.48 -7.17 -9.04
CA ARG A 47 17.67 -6.76 -10.43
C ARG A 47 18.25 -5.36 -10.62
N GLY A 48 18.58 -4.64 -9.54
CA GLY A 48 19.06 -3.26 -9.61
C GLY A 48 18.03 -2.26 -10.15
N LEU A 49 16.74 -2.58 -10.01
CA LEU A 49 15.61 -1.75 -10.42
C LEU A 49 15.11 -0.89 -9.26
N LYS A 50 14.30 0.11 -9.58
CA LYS A 50 13.54 0.91 -8.62
C LYS A 50 12.10 0.40 -8.56
N ALA A 51 11.52 0.40 -7.37
CA ALA A 51 10.12 0.06 -7.14
C ALA A 51 9.54 0.93 -6.04
N ALA A 52 8.24 1.16 -6.09
CA ALA A 52 7.46 1.88 -5.10
C ALA A 52 6.04 1.30 -5.06
N MET A 53 5.31 1.57 -3.99
CA MET A 53 3.95 1.10 -3.77
C MET A 53 3.12 2.25 -3.19
N VAL A 54 1.88 2.34 -3.65
CA VAL A 54 0.83 3.23 -3.12
C VAL A 54 -0.43 2.40 -3.00
N CYS A 55 -1.09 2.43 -1.84
CA CYS A 55 -2.31 1.68 -1.58
C CYS A 55 -3.43 2.63 -1.17
N GLY A 56 -4.63 2.39 -1.71
CA GLY A 56 -5.87 2.89 -1.13
C GLY A 56 -6.30 1.97 0.02
N VAL A 57 -6.81 2.54 1.12
CA VAL A 57 -7.22 1.78 2.30
C VAL A 57 -8.68 1.36 2.14
N ALA A 58 -8.93 0.06 1.98
CA ALA A 58 -10.29 -0.50 1.82
C ALA A 58 -11.03 -0.71 3.16
N GLY A 59 -10.29 -0.81 4.26
CA GLY A 59 -10.85 -1.02 5.59
C GLY A 59 -9.76 -1.07 6.65
N ASN A 60 -10.19 -1.18 7.91
CA ASN A 60 -9.32 -1.24 9.06
C ASN A 60 -9.56 -2.53 9.86
N LEU A 61 -8.58 -3.45 9.78
CA LEU A 61 -8.64 -4.75 10.45
C LEU A 61 -8.60 -4.65 11.99
N VAL A 62 -8.02 -3.58 12.55
CA VAL A 62 -7.95 -3.38 14.01
C VAL A 62 -9.32 -3.00 14.58
N THR A 63 -10.06 -2.15 13.87
CA THR A 63 -11.41 -1.74 14.28
C THR A 63 -12.51 -2.60 13.68
N ALA A 64 -12.16 -3.58 12.84
CA ALA A 64 -13.09 -4.36 12.01
C ALA A 64 -14.01 -3.48 11.16
N ASP A 65 -13.51 -2.31 10.73
CA ASP A 65 -14.25 -1.36 9.91
C ASP A 65 -14.00 -1.69 8.43
N VAL A 66 -14.88 -2.50 7.86
CA VAL A 66 -14.84 -2.85 6.44
C VAL A 66 -16.22 -2.68 5.85
N ASP A 67 -16.32 -1.77 4.88
CA ASP A 67 -17.58 -1.50 4.19
C ASP A 67 -17.77 -2.48 3.03
N TYR A 68 -18.72 -3.39 3.21
CA TYR A 68 -19.17 -4.34 2.18
C TYR A 68 -20.54 -3.96 1.58
N GLU A 69 -21.17 -2.88 2.04
CA GLU A 69 -22.55 -2.54 1.71
C GLU A 69 -22.63 -1.18 0.98
N GLY A 70 -22.95 -1.24 -0.32
CA GLY A 70 -23.11 -0.03 -1.13
C GLY A 70 -21.80 0.44 -1.77
N GLU A 71 -21.79 1.69 -2.25
CA GLU A 71 -20.63 2.26 -2.92
C GLU A 71 -19.70 2.93 -1.89
N ASN A 72 -18.54 2.34 -1.66
CA ASN A 72 -17.50 2.93 -0.82
C ASN A 72 -16.79 4.07 -1.59
N THR A 73 -17.42 5.24 -1.59
CA THR A 73 -16.91 6.45 -2.27
C THR A 73 -15.51 6.87 -1.79
N ALA A 74 -15.17 6.61 -0.52
CA ALA A 74 -13.85 6.90 0.01
C ALA A 74 -12.79 6.00 -0.64
N LEU A 75 -13.07 4.71 -0.81
CA LEU A 75 -12.19 3.77 -1.51
C LEU A 75 -12.06 4.11 -3.00
N VAL A 76 -13.17 4.49 -3.66
CA VAL A 76 -13.14 4.95 -5.06
C VAL A 76 -12.22 6.16 -5.21
N ASN A 77 -12.35 7.16 -4.34
CA ASN A 77 -11.46 8.31 -4.33
C ASN A 77 -10.00 7.92 -4.04
N ALA A 78 -9.77 6.97 -3.13
CA ALA A 78 -8.43 6.48 -2.81
C ALA A 78 -7.76 5.78 -4.00
N TRP A 79 -8.51 5.12 -4.88
CA TRP A 79 -7.98 4.56 -6.12
C TRP A 79 -7.55 5.65 -7.10
N GLU A 80 -8.38 6.66 -7.33
CA GLU A 80 -8.05 7.80 -8.19
C GLU A 80 -6.82 8.57 -7.67
N ASP A 81 -6.76 8.77 -6.35
CA ASP A 81 -5.61 9.37 -5.66
C ASP A 81 -4.35 8.51 -5.85
N ALA A 82 -4.42 7.19 -5.62
CA ALA A 82 -3.28 6.28 -5.80
C ALA A 82 -2.73 6.29 -7.23
N ILE A 83 -3.63 6.28 -8.23
CA ILE A 83 -3.26 6.37 -9.65
C ILE A 83 -2.58 7.71 -9.93
N SER A 84 -3.16 8.81 -9.45
CA SER A 84 -2.61 10.16 -9.64
C SER A 84 -1.23 10.30 -9.01
N ILE A 85 -1.03 9.79 -7.80
CA ILE A 85 0.28 9.76 -7.12
C ILE A 85 1.29 8.96 -7.92
N ALA A 86 0.91 7.77 -8.42
CA ALA A 86 1.82 6.92 -9.18
C ALA A 86 2.27 7.61 -10.48
N LEU A 87 1.33 8.16 -11.25
CA LEU A 87 1.63 8.86 -12.50
C LEU A 87 2.49 10.11 -12.28
N GLU A 88 2.15 10.93 -11.29
CA GLU A 88 2.93 12.13 -10.95
C GLU A 88 4.31 11.78 -10.40
N GLY A 89 4.41 10.71 -9.60
CA GLY A 89 5.66 10.19 -9.07
C GLY A 89 6.63 9.77 -10.18
N ILE A 90 6.13 9.02 -11.18
CA ILE A 90 6.91 8.63 -12.36
C ILE A 90 7.31 9.88 -13.17
N TYR A 91 6.37 10.80 -13.44
CA TYR A 91 6.66 12.02 -14.19
C TYR A 91 7.79 12.84 -13.54
N ARG A 92 7.75 13.03 -12.22
CA ARG A 92 8.80 13.74 -11.47
C ARG A 92 10.13 13.02 -11.49
N TYR A 93 10.11 11.69 -11.29
CA TYR A 93 11.31 10.87 -11.31
C TYR A 93 12.04 10.97 -12.67
N GLU A 94 11.30 10.85 -13.77
CA GLU A 94 11.83 10.98 -15.13
C GLU A 94 12.35 12.39 -15.41
N LYS A 95 11.62 13.44 -14.97
CA LYS A 95 12.04 14.83 -15.15
C LYS A 95 13.35 15.15 -14.42
N GLN A 96 13.53 14.64 -13.20
CA GLN A 96 14.75 14.83 -12.43
C GLN A 96 15.93 14.08 -13.05
N THR A 97 15.69 12.83 -13.48
CA THR A 97 16.72 11.99 -14.12
C THR A 97 17.20 12.58 -15.45
N ASN A 98 16.31 13.22 -16.22
CA ASN A 98 16.65 13.85 -17.52
C ASN A 98 17.32 15.24 -17.39
N GLN A 99 17.53 15.75 -16.18
CA GLN A 99 18.21 17.02 -15.92
C GLN A 99 19.66 16.85 -15.45
N GLU A 100 20.09 15.63 -15.16
CA GLU A 100 21.49 15.23 -14.90
C GLU A 100 22.20 14.79 -16.19
#